data_AF-A0A3N5JDU9-F1
#
_entry.id   AF-A0A3N5JDU9-F1
#
_cell.length_a   1.000
_cell.length_b   1.000
_cell.length_c   1.000
_cell.angle_alpha   90.00
_cell.angle_beta   90.00
_cell.angle_gamma   90.00
#
_symmetry.space_group_name_H-M   'P 1'
#
loop_
_entity.id
_entity.type
_entity.pdbx_description
1 polymer ?
#
loop_
_entity_poly.entity_id
_entity_poly.type
_entity_poly.pdbx_seq_one_letter_code
_entity_poly.pdbx_strand_id
1 'polypeptide(L)'
;MPSGENEKCLVIFQPSGCRGYIDRGKTLKQATVALGVDIEGVCGEQAICGTCKVRIEEGDFEKYGIRSGRESLSAMGPSERKFFNLRQVDEGYRLACQAQILDDVVVFVPEESRMGKQVVRKAPTTRPIEVKPVVRKYPVELVKATLEDNVGDWERLTAALETQYGLKDLTIDYEVLMFLQDLVRQGEWRITVSIWHGKEVIRVEPGFNEKGYGLAVDVGTSTVAGYLCDLTEGTVVATASMMNPQIVYGEDVMSRISYTMTNPEGLEILNQAIIDGLNNIVAEVSESAGIKRQDILDMSLVGNTCMHHIYL
;
A
#
# COMPACT_ATOMS: atom_id res chain seq x y z
N MET A 1 52.37 -7.71 -9.18
CA MET A 1 51.22 -7.89 -10.10
C MET A 1 50.06 -8.41 -9.27
N PRO A 2 49.04 -7.59 -8.94
CA PRO A 2 47.78 -8.12 -8.46
C PRO A 2 46.88 -8.45 -9.65
N SER A 3 46.37 -9.66 -9.58
CA SER A 3 45.38 -10.33 -10.42
C SER A 3 44.09 -9.54 -10.57
N GLY A 4 43.49 -9.62 -11.76
CA GLY A 4 42.41 -8.76 -12.27
C GLY A 4 41.20 -8.61 -11.35
N GLU A 5 40.90 -7.36 -11.02
CA GLU A 5 39.60 -6.94 -10.50
C GLU A 5 38.54 -7.16 -11.59
N ASN A 6 37.38 -7.69 -11.21
CA ASN A 6 36.25 -7.87 -12.12
C ASN A 6 35.89 -6.50 -12.75
N GLU A 7 36.19 -6.33 -14.03
CA GLU A 7 35.93 -5.08 -14.77
C GLU A 7 34.42 -4.83 -14.97
N LYS A 8 33.61 -5.86 -14.65
CA LYS A 8 32.16 -5.87 -14.80
C LYS A 8 31.46 -6.30 -13.52
N CYS A 9 30.37 -5.59 -13.21
CA CYS A 9 29.49 -5.86 -12.07
C CYS A 9 28.14 -6.38 -12.59
N LEU A 10 27.54 -7.32 -11.88
CA LEU A 10 26.20 -7.81 -12.14
C LEU A 10 25.17 -6.80 -11.63
N VAL A 11 24.36 -6.28 -12.55
CA VAL A 11 23.27 -5.36 -12.23
C VAL A 11 21.95 -6.07 -12.47
N ILE A 12 21.05 -6.01 -11.50
CA ILE A 12 19.73 -6.65 -11.55
C ILE A 12 18.66 -5.59 -11.33
N PHE A 13 17.79 -5.40 -12.32
CA PHE A 13 16.65 -4.51 -12.23
C PHE A 13 15.41 -5.31 -11.84
N GLN A 14 14.81 -4.91 -10.72
CA GLN A 14 13.53 -5.39 -10.28
C GLN A 14 12.48 -4.29 -10.46
N PRO A 15 11.27 -4.64 -10.90
CA PRO A 15 10.76 -6.00 -11.00
C PRO A 15 10.71 -6.54 -12.44
N SER A 16 11.39 -5.90 -13.39
CA SER A 16 11.47 -6.41 -14.77
C SER A 16 12.24 -7.74 -14.87
N GLY A 17 13.06 -8.07 -13.87
CA GLY A 17 13.91 -9.25 -13.84
C GLY A 17 15.12 -9.15 -14.80
N CYS A 18 15.27 -8.03 -15.50
CA CYS A 18 16.37 -7.78 -16.43
C CYS A 18 17.68 -7.73 -15.66
N ARG A 19 18.66 -8.52 -16.11
CA ARG A 19 19.98 -8.62 -15.47
C ARG A 19 21.09 -8.78 -16.49
N GLY A 20 22.26 -8.28 -16.15
CA GLY A 20 23.46 -8.49 -16.94
C GLY A 20 24.69 -7.81 -16.35
N TYR A 21 25.83 -8.13 -16.95
CA TYR A 21 27.12 -7.60 -16.54
C TYR A 21 27.38 -6.24 -17.20
N ILE A 22 27.62 -5.22 -16.38
CA ILE A 22 27.85 -3.84 -16.78
C ILE A 22 29.25 -3.42 -16.34
N ASP A 23 29.96 -2.69 -17.20
CA ASP A 23 31.30 -2.20 -16.88
C ASP A 23 31.25 -1.23 -15.68
N ARG A 24 32.21 -1.40 -14.78
CA ARG A 24 32.34 -0.57 -13.57
C ARG A 24 32.47 0.91 -13.94
N GLY A 25 31.82 1.78 -13.17
CA GLY A 25 31.80 3.23 -13.38
C GLY A 25 30.70 3.75 -14.32
N LYS A 26 30.00 2.87 -15.04
CA LYS A 26 28.78 3.25 -15.78
C LYS A 26 27.66 3.64 -14.83
N THR A 27 26.75 4.50 -15.29
CA THR A 27 25.58 4.89 -14.51
C THR A 27 24.50 3.81 -14.55
N LEU A 28 23.63 3.77 -13.54
CA LEU A 28 22.45 2.90 -13.58
C LEU A 28 21.55 3.22 -14.78
N LYS A 29 21.48 4.48 -15.22
CA LYS A 29 20.74 4.85 -16.43
C LYS A 29 21.34 4.22 -17.69
N GLN A 30 22.66 4.20 -17.83
CA GLN A 30 23.32 3.50 -18.94
C GLN A 30 23.08 1.98 -18.87
N ALA A 31 23.10 1.40 -17.67
CA ALA A 31 22.75 0.00 -17.47
C ALA A 31 21.31 -0.32 -17.91
N THR A 32 20.35 0.59 -17.66
CA THR A 32 18.96 0.39 -18.10
C THR A 32 18.85 0.29 -19.62
N VAL A 33 19.56 1.15 -20.36
CA VAL A 33 19.57 1.11 -21.83
C VAL A 33 20.22 -0.17 -22.34
N ALA A 34 21.32 -0.60 -21.73
CA ALA A 34 22.02 -1.82 -22.11
C ALA A 34 21.19 -3.10 -21.87
N LEU A 35 20.37 -3.11 -20.82
CA LEU A 35 19.56 -4.27 -20.42
C LEU A 35 18.10 -4.19 -20.89
N GLY A 36 17.72 -3.13 -21.62
CA GLY A 36 16.36 -2.94 -22.12
C GLY A 36 15.32 -2.67 -21.02
N VAL A 37 15.71 -1.97 -19.95
CA VAL A 37 14.84 -1.58 -18.85
C VAL A 37 14.32 -0.16 -19.06
N ASP A 38 13.00 -0.01 -19.05
CA ASP A 38 12.37 1.27 -19.27
C ASP A 38 12.31 2.11 -17.99
N ILE A 39 13.20 3.10 -17.90
CA ILE A 39 13.17 4.15 -16.87
C ILE A 39 12.97 5.51 -17.53
N GLU A 40 12.01 6.29 -17.06
CA GLU A 40 11.71 7.62 -17.57
C GLU A 40 12.89 8.59 -17.30
N GLY A 41 13.34 9.30 -18.34
CA GLY A 41 14.51 10.15 -18.26
C GLY A 41 14.46 11.30 -19.27
N VAL A 42 13.67 12.33 -18.96
CA VAL A 42 13.42 13.44 -19.89
C VAL A 42 14.54 14.49 -19.97
N CYS A 43 15.51 14.45 -19.05
CA CYS A 43 16.56 15.47 -18.92
C CYS A 43 17.95 15.08 -19.44
N GLY A 44 18.12 13.92 -20.07
CA GLY A 44 19.43 13.51 -20.62
C GLY A 44 20.55 13.44 -19.57
N GLU A 45 20.28 12.84 -18.41
CA GLU A 45 21.25 12.62 -17.32
C GLU A 45 21.75 13.89 -16.57
N GLN A 46 21.03 15.03 -16.70
CA GLN A 46 21.40 16.29 -16.05
C GLN A 46 20.91 16.48 -14.60
N ALA A 47 20.18 15.53 -14.03
CA ALA A 47 19.60 15.63 -12.68
C ALA A 47 18.79 16.93 -12.44
N ILE A 48 17.91 17.27 -13.38
CA ILE A 48 16.98 18.41 -13.26
C ILE A 48 15.50 18.00 -13.19
N CYS A 49 15.13 16.81 -13.70
CA CYS A 49 13.73 16.36 -13.73
C CYS A 49 13.31 15.48 -12.54
N GLY A 50 14.23 14.71 -11.96
CA GLY A 50 13.92 13.78 -10.88
C GLY A 50 13.04 12.58 -11.26
N THR A 51 12.83 12.27 -12.54
CA THR A 51 11.96 11.16 -12.99
C THR A 51 12.62 9.77 -12.92
N CYS A 52 13.94 9.71 -12.96
CA CYS A 52 14.70 8.46 -13.01
C CYS A 52 15.03 7.90 -11.62
N LYS A 53 14.08 7.93 -10.69
CA LYS A 53 14.29 7.45 -9.32
C LYS A 53 14.39 5.95 -9.30
N VAL A 54 15.31 5.43 -8.49
CA VAL A 54 15.50 4.01 -8.22
C VAL A 54 15.81 3.85 -6.73
N ARG A 55 15.56 2.66 -6.19
CA ARG A 55 15.91 2.29 -4.83
C ARG A 55 16.93 1.15 -4.84
N ILE A 56 17.97 1.29 -4.02
CA ILE A 56 18.97 0.24 -3.84
C ILE A 56 18.41 -0.76 -2.84
N GLU A 57 18.49 -2.04 -3.16
CA GLU A 57 18.00 -3.09 -2.30
C GLU A 57 19.18 -3.72 -1.58
N GLU A 58 19.16 -3.64 -0.25
CA GLU A 58 20.26 -4.08 0.59
C GLU A 58 20.03 -5.50 1.09
N GLY A 59 21.12 -6.25 1.25
CA GLY A 59 21.12 -7.58 1.84
C GLY A 59 21.72 -8.65 0.94
N ASP A 60 21.63 -9.88 1.42
CA ASP A 60 22.13 -11.05 0.72
C ASP A 60 21.02 -11.66 -0.14
N PHE A 61 21.27 -11.71 -1.45
CA PHE A 61 20.35 -12.25 -2.45
C PHE A 61 20.87 -13.60 -2.96
N GLU A 62 20.69 -14.67 -2.17
CA GLU A 62 21.20 -16.02 -2.47
C GLU A 62 20.85 -16.50 -3.88
N LYS A 63 19.64 -16.21 -4.36
CA LYS A 63 19.17 -16.55 -5.71
C LYS A 63 20.12 -16.06 -6.81
N TYR A 64 20.69 -14.88 -6.61
CA TYR A 64 21.59 -14.25 -7.57
C TYR A 64 23.06 -14.46 -7.21
N GLY A 65 23.35 -14.97 -6.01
CA GLY A 65 24.70 -15.17 -5.50
C GLY A 65 25.44 -13.86 -5.26
N ILE A 66 24.72 -12.76 -4.99
CA ILE A 66 25.31 -11.43 -4.78
C ILE A 66 24.85 -10.83 -3.45
N ARG A 67 25.71 -9.98 -2.91
CA ARG A 67 25.39 -9.07 -1.81
C ARG A 67 25.25 -7.67 -2.39
N SER A 68 24.11 -7.04 -2.15
CA SER A 68 23.82 -5.70 -2.64
C SER A 68 23.78 -4.75 -1.45
N GLY A 69 24.34 -3.55 -1.65
CA GLY A 69 24.43 -2.52 -0.61
C GLY A 69 24.58 -1.13 -1.22
N ARG A 70 24.49 -0.07 -0.39
CA ARG A 70 24.72 1.32 -0.86
C ARG A 70 26.15 1.53 -1.33
N GLU A 71 27.07 0.77 -0.77
CA GLU A 71 28.48 0.71 -1.13
C GLU A 71 28.72 0.16 -2.55
N SER A 72 27.75 -0.57 -3.12
CA SER A 72 27.81 -1.04 -4.51
C SER A 72 27.71 0.11 -5.52
N LEU A 73 27.36 1.31 -5.09
CA LEU A 73 27.23 2.51 -5.93
C LEU A 73 28.11 3.66 -5.44
N SER A 74 28.36 4.64 -6.32
CA SER A 74 29.03 5.89 -5.96
C SER A 74 28.28 6.66 -4.86
N ALA A 75 29.01 7.45 -4.07
CA ALA A 75 28.43 8.31 -3.05
C ALA A 75 27.39 9.29 -3.62
N MET A 76 26.37 9.61 -2.82
CA MET A 76 25.29 10.50 -3.25
C MET A 76 25.81 11.91 -3.52
N GLY A 77 25.59 12.40 -4.75
CA GLY A 77 26.00 13.74 -5.16
C GLY A 77 25.02 14.84 -4.69
N PRO A 78 25.45 16.11 -4.59
CA PRO A 78 24.58 17.23 -4.23
C PRO A 78 23.45 17.46 -5.26
N SER A 79 23.71 17.12 -6.52
CA SER A 79 22.76 17.26 -7.64
C SER A 79 21.55 16.32 -7.52
N GLU A 80 21.70 15.13 -6.93
CA GLU A 80 20.57 14.22 -6.72
C GLU A 80 19.93 14.38 -5.34
N ARG A 81 20.70 14.80 -4.32
CA ARG A 81 20.21 14.96 -2.94
C ARG A 81 19.02 15.91 -2.81
N LYS A 82 18.93 16.93 -3.68
CA LYS A 82 17.81 17.90 -3.71
C LYS A 82 16.45 17.28 -4.04
N PHE A 83 16.38 16.07 -4.58
CA PHE A 83 15.12 15.42 -4.95
C PHE A 83 14.58 14.46 -3.88
N PHE A 84 15.34 14.20 -2.82
CA PHE A 84 14.99 13.21 -1.81
C PHE A 84 14.94 13.87 -0.43
N ASN A 85 13.93 13.48 0.35
CA ASN A 85 13.88 13.83 1.77
C ASN A 85 14.81 12.90 2.59
N LEU A 86 15.03 13.21 3.87
CA LEU A 86 15.93 12.43 4.75
C LEU A 86 15.54 10.94 4.81
N ARG A 87 14.24 10.64 4.84
CA ARG A 87 13.71 9.27 4.87
C ARG A 87 13.99 8.53 3.58
N GLN A 88 13.80 9.15 2.41
CA GLN A 88 14.09 8.54 1.11
C GLN A 88 15.59 8.28 0.92
N VAL A 89 16.44 9.18 1.42
CA VAL A 89 17.89 8.94 1.42
C VAL A 89 18.23 7.75 2.31
N ASP A 90 17.56 7.64 3.47
CA ASP A 90 17.72 6.52 4.40
C ASP A 90 17.11 5.21 3.89
N GLU A 91 16.13 5.25 3.00
CA GLU A 91 15.56 4.08 2.32
C GLU A 91 16.37 3.67 1.06
N GLY A 92 17.49 4.35 0.78
CA GLY A 92 18.37 3.99 -0.35
C GLY A 92 17.93 4.51 -1.71
N TYR A 93 17.07 5.54 -1.78
CA TYR A 93 16.68 6.14 -3.06
C TYR A 93 17.81 6.93 -3.72
N ARG A 94 17.95 6.78 -5.04
CA ARG A 94 18.95 7.44 -5.89
C ARG A 94 18.35 7.87 -7.22
N LEU A 95 19.03 8.79 -7.91
CA LEU A 95 18.76 9.03 -9.32
C LEU A 95 19.64 8.11 -10.18
N ALA A 96 19.01 7.30 -11.02
CA ALA A 96 19.71 6.32 -11.87
C ALA A 96 20.77 6.99 -12.78
N CYS A 97 20.56 8.25 -13.16
CA CYS A 97 21.51 8.98 -14.00
C CYS A 97 22.76 9.51 -13.27
N GLN A 98 22.79 9.48 -11.94
CA GLN A 98 23.92 9.98 -11.14
C GLN A 98 24.63 8.84 -10.38
N ALA A 99 23.91 7.78 -10.03
CA ALA A 99 24.46 6.60 -9.40
C ALA A 99 25.36 5.80 -10.37
N GLN A 100 26.65 5.74 -10.08
CA GLN A 100 27.63 4.92 -10.81
C GLN A 100 27.82 3.57 -10.13
N ILE A 101 27.96 2.51 -10.92
CA ILE A 101 28.09 1.13 -10.46
C ILE A 101 29.53 0.85 -10.06
N LEU A 102 29.74 0.42 -8.81
CA LEU A 102 31.05 0.09 -8.26
C LEU A 102 31.19 -1.40 -7.93
N ASP A 103 30.08 -2.08 -7.63
CA ASP A 103 30.01 -3.51 -7.33
C ASP A 103 28.64 -4.08 -7.76
N ASP A 104 28.44 -5.38 -7.58
CA ASP A 104 27.18 -6.06 -7.85
C ASP A 104 26.01 -5.41 -7.08
N VAL A 105 24.88 -5.20 -7.75
CA VAL A 105 23.77 -4.42 -7.17
C VAL A 105 22.40 -4.87 -7.65
N VAL A 106 21.46 -4.95 -6.70
CA VAL A 106 20.04 -5.13 -6.94
C VAL A 106 19.35 -3.77 -6.84
N VAL A 107 18.65 -3.39 -7.91
CA VAL A 107 18.01 -2.09 -8.04
C VAL A 107 16.52 -2.28 -8.26
N PHE A 108 15.71 -1.72 -7.36
CA PHE A 108 14.28 -1.60 -7.57
C PHE A 108 13.94 -0.34 -8.34
N VAL A 109 13.14 -0.49 -9.39
CA VAL A 109 12.61 0.59 -10.21
C VAL A 109 11.15 0.82 -9.80
N PRO A 110 10.81 1.90 -9.08
CA PRO A 110 9.44 2.25 -8.73
C PRO A 110 8.54 2.40 -9.97
N GLU A 111 7.25 2.11 -9.85
CA GLU A 111 6.31 2.26 -10.97
C GLU A 111 6.24 3.69 -11.51
N GLU A 112 6.37 4.70 -10.64
CA GLU A 112 6.42 6.11 -11.04
C GLU A 112 7.60 6.44 -11.98
N SER A 113 8.65 5.62 -11.96
CA SER A 113 9.82 5.79 -12.82
C SER A 113 9.76 4.93 -14.10
N ARG A 114 8.79 4.01 -14.25
CA ARG A 114 8.72 3.11 -15.40
C ARG A 114 7.94 3.73 -16.55
N MET A 115 8.41 3.54 -17.79
CA MET A 115 7.67 3.98 -18.96
C MET A 115 6.51 3.01 -19.24
N GLY A 116 5.33 3.34 -18.71
CA GLY A 116 4.10 2.58 -18.90
C GLY A 116 3.59 1.96 -17.60
N LYS A 117 2.37 2.33 -17.21
CA LYS A 117 1.64 1.64 -16.14
C LYS A 117 1.25 0.25 -16.67
N GLN A 118 1.93 -0.79 -16.22
CA GLN A 118 1.50 -2.16 -16.51
C GLN A 118 0.28 -2.49 -15.64
N VAL A 119 -0.88 -1.93 -16.00
CA VAL A 119 -2.12 -2.15 -15.26
C VAL A 119 -2.66 -3.53 -15.63
N VAL A 120 -2.48 -4.51 -14.75
CA VAL A 120 -3.12 -5.82 -14.88
C VAL A 120 -4.59 -5.68 -14.49
N ARG A 121 -5.41 -5.13 -15.39
CA ARG A 121 -6.86 -5.05 -15.19
C ARG A 121 -7.50 -6.40 -15.46
N LYS A 122 -7.65 -7.23 -14.42
CA LYS A 122 -8.66 -8.30 -14.46
C LYS A 122 -10.03 -7.64 -14.29
N ALA A 123 -10.82 -7.64 -15.37
CA ALA A 123 -12.18 -7.11 -15.32
C ALA A 123 -13.02 -7.90 -14.29
N PRO A 124 -13.71 -7.22 -13.35
CA PRO A 124 -14.56 -7.90 -12.40
C PRO A 124 -15.69 -8.64 -13.12
N THR A 125 -15.95 -9.88 -12.73
CA THR A 125 -17.09 -10.64 -13.24
C THR A 125 -18.32 -10.26 -12.44
N THR A 126 -19.34 -9.71 -13.07
CA THR A 126 -20.62 -9.41 -12.41
C THR A 126 -21.37 -10.69 -12.11
N ARG A 127 -21.63 -10.95 -10.82
CA ARG A 127 -22.53 -12.01 -10.36
C ARG A 127 -23.61 -11.39 -9.48
N PRO A 128 -24.86 -11.84 -9.56
CA PRO A 128 -25.88 -11.42 -8.60
C PRO A 128 -25.49 -11.97 -7.22
N ILE A 129 -25.31 -11.07 -6.26
CA ILE A 129 -24.95 -11.38 -4.88
C ILE A 129 -25.99 -10.72 -3.97
N GLU A 130 -26.45 -11.43 -2.95
CA GLU A 130 -27.24 -10.82 -1.89
C GLU A 130 -26.31 -9.98 -1.00
N VAL A 131 -26.53 -8.67 -0.99
CA VAL A 131 -25.65 -7.72 -0.30
C VAL A 131 -25.87 -7.80 1.20
N LYS A 132 -24.95 -8.49 1.88
CA LYS A 132 -24.92 -8.65 3.35
C LYS A 132 -23.54 -8.25 3.89
N PRO A 133 -23.20 -6.95 3.87
CA PRO A 133 -21.89 -6.50 4.32
C PRO A 133 -21.75 -6.71 5.84
N VAL A 134 -20.50 -6.91 6.27
CA VAL A 134 -20.15 -7.12 7.68
C VAL A 134 -20.35 -5.83 8.48
N VAL A 135 -19.96 -4.69 7.88
CA VAL A 135 -20.24 -3.35 8.42
C VAL A 135 -21.45 -2.75 7.69
N ARG A 136 -22.42 -2.25 8.45
CA ARG A 136 -23.59 -1.54 7.92
C ARG A 136 -23.70 -0.16 8.53
N LYS A 137 -24.12 0.80 7.70
CA LYS A 137 -24.40 2.18 8.13
C LYS A 137 -25.88 2.35 8.44
N TYR A 138 -26.16 3.05 9.52
CA TYR A 138 -27.50 3.34 10.02
C TYR A 138 -27.61 4.84 10.28
N PRO A 139 -28.33 5.60 9.43
CA PRO A 139 -28.72 6.97 9.74
C PRO A 139 -29.71 6.96 10.91
N VAL A 140 -29.42 7.69 11.98
CA VAL A 140 -30.24 7.71 13.20
C VAL A 140 -30.52 9.16 13.59
N GLU A 141 -31.79 9.48 13.82
CA GLU A 141 -32.19 10.72 14.48
C GLU A 141 -32.41 10.46 15.97
N LEU A 142 -31.70 11.22 16.81
CA LEU A 142 -31.75 11.14 18.26
C LEU A 142 -32.69 12.18 18.86
N VAL A 143 -33.33 11.83 19.96
CA VAL A 143 -34.16 12.76 20.73
C VAL A 143 -33.27 13.78 21.42
N LYS A 144 -33.50 15.07 21.19
CA LYS A 144 -32.70 16.14 21.80
C LYS A 144 -32.77 16.09 23.33
N ALA A 145 -31.62 16.16 23.99
CA ALA A 145 -31.56 16.25 25.45
C ALA A 145 -32.18 17.57 25.93
N THR A 146 -32.89 17.48 27.05
CA THR A 146 -33.54 18.60 27.73
C THR A 146 -33.12 18.60 29.20
N LEU A 147 -33.42 19.67 29.95
CA LEU A 147 -33.17 19.71 31.40
C LEU A 147 -33.92 18.63 32.18
N GLU A 148 -34.99 18.07 31.61
CA GLU A 148 -35.82 17.02 32.21
C GLU A 148 -35.31 15.62 31.83
N ASP A 149 -34.44 15.51 30.83
CA ASP A 149 -33.91 14.27 30.27
C ASP A 149 -32.39 14.19 30.47
N ASN A 150 -32.00 13.52 31.56
CA ASN A 150 -30.62 13.35 31.97
C ASN A 150 -29.96 12.06 31.44
N VAL A 151 -30.54 11.43 30.41
CA VAL A 151 -30.00 10.19 29.83
C VAL A 151 -28.74 10.49 29.01
N GLY A 152 -27.71 9.66 29.18
CA GLY A 152 -26.45 9.74 28.45
C GLY A 152 -26.63 9.52 26.94
N ASP A 153 -25.68 10.04 26.16
CA ASP A 153 -25.76 9.97 24.70
C ASP A 153 -25.66 8.52 24.16
N TRP A 154 -24.97 7.63 24.89
CA TRP A 154 -24.88 6.21 24.53
C TRP A 154 -26.20 5.47 24.72
N GLU A 155 -26.85 5.64 25.87
CA GLU A 155 -28.16 5.04 26.14
C GLU A 155 -29.21 5.57 25.16
N ARG A 156 -29.15 6.87 24.85
CA ARG A 156 -30.01 7.52 23.88
C ARG A 156 -29.81 6.97 22.47
N LEU A 157 -28.56 6.74 22.07
CA LEU A 157 -28.21 6.12 20.80
C LEU A 157 -28.74 4.69 20.70
N THR A 158 -28.51 3.89 21.74
CA THR A 158 -28.95 2.50 21.80
C THR A 158 -30.47 2.39 21.71
N ALA A 159 -31.20 3.22 22.46
CA ALA A 159 -32.66 3.26 22.41
C ALA A 159 -33.19 3.66 21.02
N ALA A 160 -32.53 4.62 20.35
CA ALA A 160 -32.90 5.03 19.00
C ALA A 160 -32.64 3.93 17.96
N LEU A 161 -31.50 3.23 18.06
CA LEU A 161 -31.15 2.10 17.20
C LEU A 161 -32.11 0.92 17.39
N GLU A 162 -32.51 0.62 18.63
CA GLU A 162 -33.50 -0.40 18.92
C GLU A 162 -34.87 -0.04 18.33
N THR A 163 -35.30 1.22 18.50
CA THR A 163 -36.61 1.69 18.01
C THR A 163 -36.69 1.73 16.50
N GLN A 164 -35.65 2.23 15.82
CA GLN A 164 -35.66 2.46 14.36
C GLN A 164 -35.28 1.21 13.57
N TYR A 165 -34.36 0.38 14.10
CA TYR A 165 -33.76 -0.74 13.37
C TYR A 165 -33.87 -2.09 14.07
N GLY A 166 -34.41 -2.14 15.30
CA GLY A 166 -34.56 -3.40 16.06
C GLY A 166 -33.25 -3.98 16.57
N LEU A 167 -32.16 -3.20 16.59
CA LEU A 167 -30.86 -3.63 17.07
C LEU A 167 -30.79 -3.57 18.59
N LYS A 168 -30.33 -4.66 19.22
CA LYS A 168 -30.24 -4.83 20.68
C LYS A 168 -28.86 -5.32 21.09
N ASP A 169 -28.55 -5.20 22.38
CA ASP A 169 -27.31 -5.70 22.98
C ASP A 169 -26.04 -5.21 22.28
N LEU A 170 -26.06 -3.92 21.88
CA LEU A 170 -24.95 -3.30 21.19
C LEU A 170 -23.80 -2.96 22.16
N THR A 171 -22.57 -3.09 21.67
CA THR A 171 -21.37 -2.54 22.28
C THR A 171 -20.88 -1.33 21.47
N ILE A 172 -19.98 -0.54 22.05
CA ILE A 172 -19.36 0.59 21.38
C ILE A 172 -17.86 0.52 21.60
N ASP A 173 -17.11 0.75 20.52
CA ASP A 173 -15.67 0.91 20.60
C ASP A 173 -15.32 2.11 21.50
N TYR A 174 -14.28 1.96 22.32
CA TYR A 174 -13.91 2.95 23.32
C TYR A 174 -13.56 4.31 22.71
N GLU A 175 -12.85 4.34 21.58
CA GLU A 175 -12.48 5.59 20.92
C GLU A 175 -13.72 6.31 20.40
N VAL A 176 -14.68 5.56 19.83
CA VAL A 176 -15.95 6.13 19.37
C VAL A 176 -16.75 6.71 20.53
N LEU A 177 -16.78 6.02 21.68
CA LEU A 177 -17.47 6.49 22.86
C LEU A 177 -16.91 7.81 23.38
N MET A 178 -15.59 8.01 23.34
CA MET A 178 -14.95 9.27 23.76
C MET A 178 -15.41 10.48 22.94
N PHE A 179 -15.69 10.31 21.65
CA PHE A 179 -16.09 11.40 20.76
C PHE A 179 -17.60 11.47 20.50
N LEU A 180 -18.38 10.51 21.01
CA LEU A 180 -19.80 10.36 20.70
C LEU A 180 -20.59 11.65 20.94
N GLN A 181 -20.43 12.27 22.12
CA GLN A 181 -21.16 13.48 22.48
C GLN A 181 -20.92 14.62 21.48
N ASP A 182 -19.66 14.89 21.16
CA ASP A 182 -19.29 15.96 20.22
C ASP A 182 -19.86 15.70 18.83
N LEU A 183 -19.77 14.46 18.34
CA LEU A 183 -20.29 14.07 17.02
C LEU A 183 -21.81 14.21 16.95
N VAL A 184 -22.53 13.82 18.01
CA VAL A 184 -23.99 13.99 18.09
C VAL A 184 -24.38 15.46 18.04
N ARG A 185 -23.66 16.33 18.75
CA ARG A 185 -23.96 17.77 18.75
C ARG A 185 -23.60 18.43 17.42
N GLN A 186 -22.47 18.07 16.81
CA GLN A 186 -22.08 18.53 15.47
C GLN A 186 -23.11 18.13 14.40
N GLY A 187 -23.70 16.93 14.53
CA GLY A 187 -24.75 16.44 13.65
C GLY A 187 -26.13 17.01 13.94
N GLU A 188 -26.29 17.93 14.90
CA GLU A 188 -27.58 18.44 15.37
C GLU A 188 -28.58 17.32 15.70
N TRP A 189 -28.10 16.27 16.38
CA TRP A 189 -28.87 15.06 16.75
C TRP A 189 -29.22 14.14 15.57
N ARG A 190 -28.65 14.38 14.40
CA ARG A 190 -28.67 13.48 13.25
C ARG A 190 -27.27 12.93 13.03
N ILE A 191 -27.14 11.62 13.12
CA ILE A 191 -25.85 10.95 12.96
C ILE A 191 -25.99 9.71 12.10
N THR A 192 -24.86 9.21 11.60
CA THR A 192 -24.75 7.91 10.96
C THR A 192 -23.86 7.02 11.80
N VAL A 193 -24.35 5.82 12.11
CA VAL A 193 -23.64 4.84 12.92
C VAL A 193 -23.18 3.71 12.01
N SER A 194 -21.89 3.36 12.04
CA SER A 194 -21.39 2.14 11.40
C SER A 194 -21.30 1.02 12.43
N ILE A 195 -21.99 -0.09 12.17
CA ILE A 195 -22.10 -1.22 13.08
C ILE A 195 -21.47 -2.46 12.45
N TRP A 196 -20.50 -3.04 13.14
CA TRP A 196 -19.81 -4.27 12.77
C TRP A 196 -20.56 -5.50 13.31
N HIS A 197 -20.82 -6.48 12.43
CA HIS A 197 -21.57 -7.71 12.72
C HIS A 197 -22.94 -7.50 13.40
N GLY A 198 -23.53 -6.32 13.26
CA GLY A 198 -24.78 -5.97 13.96
C GLY A 198 -24.65 -5.95 15.49
N LYS A 199 -23.43 -5.80 16.02
CA LYS A 199 -23.15 -5.85 17.47
C LYS A 199 -22.36 -4.66 17.97
N GLU A 200 -21.30 -4.27 17.27
CA GLU A 200 -20.37 -3.26 17.77
C GLU A 200 -20.44 -1.99 16.96
N VAL A 201 -20.68 -0.86 17.62
CA VAL A 201 -20.57 0.47 17.03
C VAL A 201 -19.10 0.83 16.89
N ILE A 202 -18.59 0.81 15.66
CA ILE A 202 -17.18 1.06 15.34
C ILE A 202 -16.94 2.48 14.82
N ARG A 203 -18.00 3.23 14.49
CA ARG A 203 -17.89 4.62 14.05
C ARG A 203 -19.21 5.36 14.16
N VAL A 204 -19.11 6.65 14.48
CA VAL A 204 -20.22 7.61 14.41
C VAL A 204 -19.78 8.80 13.55
N GLU A 205 -20.67 9.26 12.68
CA GLU A 205 -20.45 10.42 11.81
C GLU A 205 -21.59 11.44 11.99
N PRO A 206 -21.31 12.75 12.00
CA PRO A 206 -22.35 13.76 12.04
C PRO A 206 -23.11 13.79 10.70
N GLY A 207 -24.43 13.95 10.77
CA GLY A 207 -25.33 13.96 9.62
C GLY A 207 -25.66 12.57 9.09
N PHE A 208 -26.42 12.54 7.99
CA PHE A 208 -26.82 11.30 7.32
C PHE A 208 -25.90 11.01 6.13
N ASN A 209 -25.28 9.84 6.16
CA ASN A 209 -24.40 9.33 5.13
C ASN A 209 -24.62 7.82 4.99
N GLU A 210 -25.36 7.40 3.97
CA GLU A 210 -25.68 5.99 3.76
C GLU A 210 -24.57 5.22 3.04
N LYS A 211 -23.65 5.92 2.37
CA LYS A 211 -22.61 5.27 1.57
C LYS A 211 -21.48 4.75 2.45
N GLY A 212 -21.19 3.46 2.28
CA GLY A 212 -20.04 2.79 2.88
C GLY A 212 -19.30 1.99 1.82
N TYR A 213 -17.97 1.99 1.89
CA TYR A 213 -17.14 1.23 0.96
C TYR A 213 -16.38 0.13 1.68
N GLY A 214 -16.10 -0.96 0.97
CA GLY A 214 -15.20 -2.02 1.42
C GLY A 214 -14.16 -2.31 0.36
N LEU A 215 -12.99 -2.78 0.76
CA LEU A 215 -11.90 -3.11 -0.16
C LEU A 215 -11.62 -4.61 -0.15
N ALA A 216 -11.80 -5.28 -1.28
CA ALA A 216 -11.36 -6.66 -1.47
C ALA A 216 -9.97 -6.65 -2.13
N VAL A 217 -9.00 -7.34 -1.56
CA VAL A 217 -7.62 -7.37 -2.07
C VAL A 217 -7.14 -8.81 -2.25
N ASP A 218 -6.69 -9.13 -3.47
CA ASP A 218 -5.99 -10.37 -3.80
C ASP A 218 -4.49 -10.13 -3.79
N VAL A 219 -3.81 -10.65 -2.76
CA VAL A 219 -2.37 -10.63 -2.57
C VAL A 219 -1.78 -11.88 -3.23
N GLY A 220 -1.59 -11.80 -4.55
CA GLY A 220 -0.88 -12.80 -5.32
C GLY A 220 0.64 -12.68 -5.17
N THR A 221 1.36 -13.74 -5.52
CA THR A 221 2.83 -13.73 -5.47
C THR A 221 3.44 -12.68 -6.40
N SER A 222 2.89 -12.51 -7.61
CA SER A 222 3.42 -11.55 -8.59
C SER A 222 2.59 -10.28 -8.72
N THR A 223 1.31 -10.30 -8.33
CA THR A 223 0.38 -9.18 -8.53
C THR A 223 -0.47 -9.02 -7.30
N VAL A 224 -0.67 -7.77 -6.86
CA VAL A 224 -1.66 -7.41 -5.85
C VAL A 224 -2.76 -6.62 -6.53
N ALA A 225 -4.02 -7.03 -6.35
CA ALA A 225 -5.17 -6.40 -6.97
C ALA A 225 -6.21 -6.02 -5.92
N GLY A 226 -6.62 -4.75 -5.92
CA GLY A 226 -7.67 -4.21 -5.05
C GLY A 226 -8.94 -3.87 -5.83
N TYR A 227 -10.08 -4.21 -5.25
CA TYR A 227 -11.41 -3.96 -5.77
C TYR A 227 -12.20 -3.21 -4.71
N LEU A 228 -12.44 -1.93 -4.95
CA LEU A 228 -13.25 -1.09 -4.08
C LEU A 228 -14.72 -1.35 -4.40
N CYS A 229 -15.48 -1.74 -3.38
CA CYS A 229 -16.87 -2.14 -3.48
C CYS A 229 -17.76 -1.17 -2.71
N ASP A 230 -18.90 -0.80 -3.29
CA ASP A 230 -19.99 -0.15 -2.58
C ASP A 230 -20.71 -1.20 -1.72
N LEU A 231 -20.76 -1.01 -0.40
CA LEU A 231 -21.37 -1.96 0.54
C LEU A 231 -22.90 -1.88 0.57
N THR A 232 -23.48 -0.82 0.02
CA THR A 232 -24.92 -0.63 -0.10
C THR A 232 -25.47 -1.35 -1.34
N GLU A 233 -24.78 -1.24 -2.47
CA GLU A 233 -25.22 -1.83 -3.76
C GLU A 233 -24.53 -3.15 -4.09
N GLY A 234 -23.38 -3.45 -3.48
CA GLY A 234 -22.56 -4.62 -3.81
C GLY A 234 -21.81 -4.50 -5.14
N THR A 235 -21.67 -3.28 -5.68
CA THR A 235 -21.03 -3.01 -6.97
C THR A 235 -19.56 -2.67 -6.80
N VAL A 236 -18.72 -3.02 -7.78
CA VAL A 236 -17.30 -2.60 -7.80
C VAL A 236 -17.21 -1.21 -8.41
N VAL A 237 -16.75 -0.24 -7.62
CA VAL A 237 -16.69 1.18 -8.00
C VAL A 237 -15.33 1.58 -8.57
N ALA A 238 -14.24 0.94 -8.11
CA ALA A 238 -12.89 1.19 -8.60
C ALA A 238 -12.02 -0.06 -8.46
N THR A 239 -11.00 -0.16 -9.31
CA THR A 239 -10.03 -1.25 -9.27
C THR A 239 -8.62 -0.69 -9.41
N ALA A 240 -7.70 -1.16 -8.59
CA ALA A 240 -6.28 -0.88 -8.71
C ALA A 240 -5.49 -2.19 -8.70
N SER A 241 -4.34 -2.20 -9.37
CA SER A 241 -3.47 -3.37 -9.43
C SER A 241 -2.03 -2.92 -9.56
N MET A 242 -1.14 -3.58 -8.86
CA MET A 242 0.29 -3.35 -8.97
C MET A 242 1.05 -4.68 -8.99
N MET A 243 2.30 -4.63 -9.42
CA MET A 243 3.18 -5.76 -9.20
C MET A 243 3.43 -5.94 -7.70
N ASN A 244 3.50 -7.19 -7.21
CA ASN A 244 3.78 -7.42 -5.81
C ASN A 244 5.17 -6.85 -5.47
N PRO A 245 5.27 -5.85 -4.56
CA PRO A 245 6.52 -5.17 -4.26
C PRO A 245 7.58 -6.11 -3.66
N GLN A 246 7.17 -7.26 -3.13
CA GLN A 246 8.05 -8.28 -2.59
C GLN A 246 8.83 -9.07 -3.65
N ILE A 247 8.50 -8.90 -4.94
CA ILE A 247 9.15 -9.64 -6.04
C ILE A 247 10.67 -9.45 -6.07
N VAL A 248 11.14 -8.30 -5.58
CA VAL A 248 12.56 -7.96 -5.42
C VAL A 248 13.30 -8.99 -4.56
N TYR A 249 12.68 -9.41 -3.47
CA TYR A 249 13.25 -10.30 -2.46
C TYR A 249 12.94 -11.77 -2.75
N GLY A 250 12.05 -12.04 -3.72
CA GLY A 250 11.73 -13.38 -4.19
C GLY A 250 10.60 -13.38 -5.22
N GLU A 251 10.84 -14.01 -6.36
CA GLU A 251 9.85 -14.16 -7.44
C GLU A 251 8.76 -15.17 -7.09
N ASP A 252 9.06 -16.09 -6.17
CA ASP A 252 8.16 -17.12 -5.70
C ASP A 252 8.12 -17.18 -4.15
N VAL A 253 7.26 -18.05 -3.63
CA VAL A 253 7.09 -18.24 -2.20
C VAL A 253 8.36 -18.76 -1.51
N MET A 254 9.07 -19.70 -2.12
CA MET A 254 10.24 -20.33 -1.49
C MET A 254 11.42 -19.37 -1.37
N SER A 255 11.65 -18.57 -2.41
CA SER A 255 12.69 -17.54 -2.42
C SER A 255 12.43 -16.46 -1.38
N ARG A 256 11.18 -16.05 -1.15
CA ARG A 256 10.83 -15.13 -0.05
C ARG A 256 11.08 -15.74 1.32
N ILE A 257 10.72 -17.00 1.52
CA ILE A 257 10.98 -17.71 2.78
C ILE A 257 12.49 -17.77 3.04
N SER A 258 13.28 -18.16 2.03
CA SER A 258 14.75 -18.15 2.11
C SER A 258 15.28 -16.76 2.47
N TYR A 259 14.79 -15.68 1.82
CA TYR A 259 15.21 -14.32 2.15
C TYR A 259 14.96 -13.94 3.62
N THR A 260 13.83 -14.34 4.20
CA THR A 260 13.55 -14.13 5.65
C THR A 260 14.45 -14.94 6.57
N MET A 261 14.95 -16.09 6.11
CA MET A 261 15.83 -16.95 6.91
C MET A 261 17.29 -16.49 6.85
N THR A 262 17.70 -15.90 5.72
CA THR A 262 19.09 -15.50 5.47
C THR A 262 19.38 -14.08 5.93
N ASN A 263 18.37 -13.20 5.94
CA ASN A 263 18.49 -11.82 6.35
C ASN A 263 17.75 -11.60 7.69
N PRO A 264 18.43 -11.17 8.77
CA PRO A 264 17.81 -10.98 10.09
C PRO A 264 16.57 -10.08 10.10
N GLU A 265 16.54 -9.06 9.24
CA GLU A 265 15.42 -8.10 9.08
C GLU A 265 14.52 -8.45 7.88
N GLY A 266 14.74 -9.60 7.22
CA GLY A 266 14.09 -9.93 5.95
C GLY A 266 12.56 -10.01 6.03
N LEU A 267 12.02 -10.47 7.17
CA LEU A 267 10.57 -10.50 7.39
C LEU A 267 9.98 -9.09 7.51
N GLU A 268 10.63 -8.20 8.27
CA GLU A 268 10.19 -6.81 8.44
C GLU A 268 10.22 -6.05 7.11
N ILE A 269 11.28 -6.24 6.32
CA ILE A 269 11.41 -5.67 4.97
C ILE A 269 10.26 -6.16 4.06
N LEU A 270 10.00 -7.46 4.05
CA LEU A 270 8.93 -8.06 3.24
C LEU A 270 7.54 -7.63 3.69
N ASN A 271 7.29 -7.50 4.99
CA ASN A 271 6.05 -6.99 5.58
C ASN A 271 5.84 -5.52 5.19
N GLN A 272 6.83 -4.66 5.44
CA GLN A 272 6.74 -3.24 5.13
C GLN A 272 6.49 -3.02 3.63
N ALA A 273 7.17 -3.78 2.76
CA ALA A 273 6.96 -3.70 1.32
C ALA A 273 5.50 -3.98 0.92
N ILE A 274 4.86 -5.01 1.49
CA ILE A 274 3.45 -5.30 1.17
C ILE A 274 2.49 -4.30 1.80
N ILE A 275 2.74 -3.82 3.02
CA ILE A 275 1.93 -2.78 3.68
C ILE A 275 1.95 -1.47 2.88
N ASP A 276 3.11 -1.02 2.43
CA ASP A 276 3.23 0.17 1.57
C ASP A 276 2.49 -0.02 0.25
N GLY A 277 2.61 -1.22 -0.32
CA GLY A 277 1.85 -1.65 -1.49
C GLY A 277 0.33 -1.56 -1.31
N LEU A 278 -0.19 -2.09 -0.22
CA LEU A 278 -1.62 -2.04 0.12
C LEU A 278 -2.09 -0.59 0.32
N ASN A 279 -1.28 0.24 0.99
CA ASN A 279 -1.56 1.66 1.17
C ASN A 279 -1.64 2.42 -0.16
N ASN A 280 -0.80 2.06 -1.13
CA ASN A 280 -0.85 2.64 -2.48
C ASN A 280 -2.13 2.22 -3.23
N ILE A 281 -2.53 0.95 -3.14
CA ILE A 281 -3.81 0.48 -3.69
C ILE A 281 -4.98 1.25 -3.08
N VAL A 282 -5.01 1.39 -1.74
CA VAL A 282 -6.04 2.16 -1.03
C VAL A 282 -6.08 3.60 -1.51
N ALA A 283 -4.92 4.23 -1.72
CA ALA A 283 -4.82 5.59 -2.23
C ALA A 283 -5.41 5.70 -3.64
N GLU A 284 -5.01 4.82 -4.55
CA GLU A 284 -5.40 4.85 -5.96
C GLU A 284 -6.90 4.60 -6.14
N VAL A 285 -7.48 3.62 -5.43
CA VAL A 285 -8.92 3.36 -5.53
C VAL A 285 -9.74 4.49 -4.90
N SER A 286 -9.24 5.09 -3.82
CA SER A 286 -9.91 6.21 -3.15
C SER A 286 -9.93 7.46 -4.04
N GLU A 287 -8.80 7.79 -4.67
CA GLU A 287 -8.69 8.88 -5.64
C GLU A 287 -9.58 8.63 -6.86
N SER A 288 -9.54 7.42 -7.41
CA SER A 288 -10.35 7.05 -8.59
C SER A 288 -11.85 7.13 -8.32
N ALA A 289 -12.30 6.81 -7.11
CA ALA A 289 -13.70 6.90 -6.71
C ALA A 289 -14.10 8.27 -6.14
N GLY A 290 -13.14 9.19 -5.94
CA GLY A 290 -13.41 10.51 -5.34
C GLY A 290 -13.82 10.46 -3.87
N ILE A 291 -13.35 9.45 -3.13
CA ILE A 291 -13.68 9.22 -1.71
C ILE A 291 -12.45 9.44 -0.83
N LYS A 292 -12.68 9.59 0.48
CA LYS A 292 -11.58 9.58 1.46
C LYS A 292 -11.23 8.14 1.81
N ARG A 293 -9.98 7.88 2.18
CA ARG A 293 -9.55 6.56 2.68
C ARG A 293 -10.39 6.09 3.87
N GLN A 294 -10.80 7.04 4.71
CA GLN A 294 -11.66 6.79 5.86
C GLN A 294 -13.06 6.29 5.47
N ASP A 295 -13.53 6.50 4.24
CA ASP A 295 -14.85 6.02 3.80
C ASP A 295 -14.85 4.50 3.52
N ILE A 296 -13.67 3.86 3.49
CA ILE A 296 -13.49 2.42 3.44
C ILE A 296 -13.63 1.87 4.86
N LEU A 297 -14.74 1.18 5.13
CA LEU A 297 -15.11 0.70 6.46
C LEU A 297 -14.61 -0.71 6.77
N ASP A 298 -14.32 -1.50 5.73
CA ASP A 298 -13.96 -2.91 5.86
C ASP A 298 -12.97 -3.30 4.75
N MET A 299 -12.10 -4.27 5.04
CA MET A 299 -11.13 -4.80 4.08
C MET A 299 -11.02 -6.32 4.19
N SER A 300 -11.14 -7.00 3.05
CA SER A 300 -10.91 -8.45 2.96
C SER A 300 -9.67 -8.73 2.15
N LEU A 301 -8.67 -9.34 2.80
CA LEU A 301 -7.41 -9.74 2.17
C LEU A 301 -7.44 -11.25 1.90
N VAL A 302 -7.16 -11.64 0.66
CA VAL A 302 -6.95 -13.03 0.25
C VAL A 302 -5.55 -13.20 -0.29
N GLY A 303 -4.97 -14.38 -0.14
CA GLY A 303 -3.60 -14.68 -0.55
C GLY A 303 -3.26 -16.12 -0.21
N ASN A 304 -2.14 -16.61 -0.73
CA ASN A 304 -1.62 -17.90 -0.29
C ASN A 304 -1.08 -17.80 1.15
N THR A 305 -0.90 -18.95 1.81
CA THR A 305 -0.50 -19.03 3.22
C THR A 305 0.79 -18.27 3.52
N CYS A 306 1.78 -18.31 2.63
CA CYS A 306 3.03 -17.55 2.82
C CYS A 306 2.77 -16.04 2.82
N MET A 307 1.91 -15.54 1.92
CA MET A 307 1.55 -14.11 1.93
C MET A 307 0.85 -13.73 3.23
N HIS A 308 -0.06 -14.57 3.75
CA HIS A 308 -0.71 -14.36 5.05
C HIS A 308 0.31 -14.20 6.17
N HIS A 309 1.31 -15.08 6.23
CA HIS A 309 2.37 -15.02 7.23
C HIS A 309 3.31 -13.83 7.09
N ILE A 310 3.40 -13.23 5.90
CA ILE A 310 4.28 -12.09 5.69
C ILE A 310 3.58 -10.77 6.04
N TYR A 311 2.28 -10.62 5.74
CA TYR A 311 1.58 -9.36 6.04
C TYR A 311 0.97 -9.28 7.44
N LEU A 312 0.74 -10.41 8.13
CA LEU A 312 0.28 -10.49 9.53
C LEU A 312 1.44 -10.75 10.49
#